data_AF-A0A2S6NHV6-F1
#
_entry.id   AF-A0A2S6NHV6-F1
#
_cell.length_a   1.000
_cell.length_b   1.000
_cell.length_c   1.000
_cell.angle_alpha   90.00
_cell.angle_beta   90.00
_cell.angle_gamma   90.00
#
_symmetry.space_group_name_H-M   'P 1'
#
loop_
_entity.id
_entity.type
_entity.pdbx_description
1 polymer ?
#
loop_
_entity_poly.entity_id
_entity_poly.type
_entity_poly.pdbx_seq_one_letter_code
_entity_poly.pdbx_strand_id
1 'polypeptide(L)'
;MSHIDPSGETRLSQPFATRPAASEDAGRPSRPSLGIDRHHLRAIIAERRAALSAIEMEMVARCEEAAARPAPRHVRLDDRGTWDRGMWDRYLSAATVLGPDYMPQMLRLHAEIERLERILLLPAAPEARAA
;
A
#
# COMPACT_ATOMS: atom_id res chain seq x y z
N MET A 1 -7.47 -47.58 -48.31
CA MET A 1 -6.85 -47.30 -49.62
C MET A 1 -5.52 -46.63 -49.34
N SER A 2 -4.43 -47.37 -49.55
CA SER A 2 -3.05 -46.90 -49.45
C SER A 2 -2.72 -45.96 -50.61
N HIS A 3 -1.88 -44.95 -50.40
CA HIS A 3 -0.90 -44.38 -51.34
C HIS A 3 -0.21 -43.20 -50.62
N ILE A 4 1.01 -43.36 -50.10
CA ILE A 4 2.32 -43.30 -50.79
C ILE A 4 2.55 -41.92 -51.43
N ASP A 5 3.35 -41.11 -50.74
CA ASP A 5 4.09 -39.97 -51.28
C ASP A 5 5.08 -40.41 -52.37
N PRO A 6 5.33 -39.53 -53.35
CA PRO A 6 6.71 -39.34 -53.77
C PRO A 6 7.08 -37.87 -54.04
N SER A 7 8.13 -37.45 -53.34
CA SER A 7 9.27 -36.64 -53.79
C SER A 7 9.11 -35.80 -55.07
N GLY A 8 9.17 -34.47 -54.89
CA GLY A 8 9.60 -33.50 -55.90
C GLY A 8 10.98 -32.94 -55.53
N GLU A 9 11.85 -32.87 -56.52
CA GLU A 9 13.30 -32.80 -56.48
C GLU A 9 13.92 -31.42 -56.14
N THR A 10 15.04 -31.49 -55.40
CA THR A 10 16.39 -30.95 -55.71
C THR A 10 16.55 -29.63 -56.49
N ARG A 11 17.15 -28.59 -55.87
CA ARG A 11 18.57 -28.19 -56.06
C ARG A 11 18.93 -26.80 -55.45
N LEU A 12 19.89 -26.86 -54.52
CA LEU A 12 21.14 -26.09 -54.42
C LEU A 12 21.11 -24.55 -54.45
N SER A 13 21.48 -23.94 -53.31
CA SER A 13 22.60 -22.98 -53.21
C SER A 13 22.97 -22.68 -51.75
N GLN A 14 24.18 -23.09 -51.35
CA GLN A 14 24.98 -22.53 -50.25
C GLN A 14 26.07 -21.63 -50.88
N PRO A 15 26.92 -20.89 -50.13
CA PRO A 15 26.87 -20.46 -48.72
C PRO A 15 27.12 -18.93 -48.55
N PHE A 16 26.84 -18.35 -47.39
CA PHE A 16 27.64 -17.22 -46.89
C PHE A 16 27.72 -17.27 -45.36
N ALA A 17 28.92 -17.54 -44.85
CA ALA A 17 29.25 -17.35 -43.46
C ALA A 17 29.38 -15.85 -43.19
N THR A 18 28.65 -15.31 -42.22
CA THR A 18 29.08 -14.13 -41.45
C THR A 18 28.46 -14.17 -40.06
N ARG A 19 29.29 -14.63 -39.12
CA ARG A 19 29.47 -14.21 -37.72
C ARG A 19 28.24 -14.06 -36.80
N PRO A 20 28.23 -14.71 -35.61
CA PRO A 20 27.22 -14.47 -34.60
C PRO A 20 27.44 -13.08 -33.98
N ALA A 21 26.49 -12.17 -34.18
CA ALA A 21 26.30 -11.07 -33.24
C ALA A 21 25.47 -11.63 -32.08
N ALA A 22 26.17 -12.31 -31.17
CA ALA A 22 25.75 -12.29 -29.79
C ALA A 22 25.71 -10.80 -29.40
N SER A 23 24.52 -10.20 -29.43
CA SER A 23 24.26 -9.03 -28.62
C SER A 23 24.27 -9.50 -27.18
N GLU A 24 25.50 -9.67 -26.68
CA GLU A 24 25.86 -9.29 -25.33
C GLU A 24 25.43 -7.83 -25.19
N ASP A 25 24.13 -7.59 -24.96
CA ASP A 25 23.73 -6.42 -24.18
C ASP A 25 24.20 -6.75 -22.76
N ALA A 26 25.51 -6.51 -22.62
CA ALA A 26 26.30 -6.70 -21.46
C ALA A 26 25.47 -6.23 -20.29
N GLY A 27 25.28 -7.14 -19.33
CA GLY A 27 24.60 -6.87 -18.09
C GLY A 27 24.98 -5.49 -17.62
N ARG A 28 24.05 -4.54 -17.79
CA ARG A 28 24.09 -3.31 -17.04
C ARG A 28 23.93 -3.83 -15.62
N PRO A 29 24.95 -3.75 -14.74
CA PRO A 29 24.65 -3.88 -13.34
C PRO A 29 23.66 -2.75 -13.11
N SER A 30 22.39 -3.10 -12.93
CA SER A 30 21.43 -2.20 -12.31
C SER A 30 22.16 -1.77 -11.06
N ARG A 31 22.69 -0.53 -11.09
CA ARG A 31 23.40 0.03 -9.95
C ARG A 31 22.49 -0.26 -8.78
N PRO A 32 22.97 -0.93 -7.72
CA PRO A 32 22.13 -1.10 -6.54
C PRO A 32 21.76 0.34 -6.18
N SER A 33 20.48 0.68 -6.32
CA SER A 33 20.04 1.96 -5.84
C SER A 33 20.27 1.88 -4.35
N LEU A 34 21.34 2.52 -3.88
CA LEU A 34 21.49 2.96 -2.50
C LEU A 34 20.41 4.02 -2.15
N GLY A 35 19.35 4.09 -2.97
CA GLY A 35 18.16 4.90 -2.81
C GLY A 35 17.06 3.98 -2.34
N ILE A 36 16.48 4.36 -1.21
CA ILE A 36 15.34 3.73 -0.60
C ILE A 36 14.27 3.44 -1.67
N ASP A 37 13.79 2.20 -1.73
CA ASP A 37 12.73 1.82 -2.68
C ASP A 37 11.45 2.60 -2.36
N ARG A 38 11.12 3.56 -3.23
CA ARG A 38 9.96 4.44 -3.09
C ARG A 38 8.64 3.68 -3.22
N HIS A 39 8.60 2.56 -3.96
CA HIS A 39 7.40 1.74 -4.04
C HIS A 39 7.16 1.01 -2.72
N HIS A 40 8.21 0.43 -2.15
CA HIS A 40 8.15 -0.17 -0.82
C HIS A 40 7.74 0.84 0.26
N LEU A 41 8.31 2.05 0.28
CA LEU A 41 7.89 3.10 1.23
C LEU A 41 6.42 3.47 1.13
N ARG A 42 5.89 3.60 -0.10
CA ARG A 42 4.46 3.89 -0.31
C ARG A 42 3.57 2.77 0.20
N ALA A 43 3.97 1.52 0.01
CA ALA A 43 3.25 0.36 0.54
C ALA A 43 3.20 0.40 2.07
N ILE A 44 4.32 0.70 2.74
CA ILE A 44 4.37 0.84 4.20
C ILE A 44 3.46 1.98 4.67
N ILE A 45 3.50 3.14 4.01
CA ILE A 45 2.62 4.28 4.37
C ILE A 45 1.14 3.88 4.25
N ALA A 46 0.76 3.17 3.18
CA ALA A 46 -0.61 2.70 2.99
C ALA A 46 -1.02 1.72 4.10
N GLU A 47 -0.15 0.78 4.46
CA GLU A 47 -0.38 -0.15 5.57
C GLU A 47 -0.58 0.60 6.91
N ARG A 48 0.28 1.59 7.20
CA ARG A 48 0.18 2.38 8.44
C ARG A 48 -1.09 3.22 8.50
N ARG A 49 -1.51 3.81 7.37
CA ARG A 49 -2.79 4.53 7.28
C ARG A 49 -3.98 3.58 7.47
N ALA A 50 -3.94 2.37 6.91
CA ALA A 50 -4.97 1.37 7.14
C ALA A 50 -5.04 0.96 8.62
N ALA A 51 -3.90 0.77 9.28
CA ALA A 51 -3.83 0.49 10.71
C ALA A 51 -4.40 1.63 11.56
N LEU A 52 -4.10 2.89 11.21
CA LEU A 52 -4.68 4.05 11.88
C LEU A 52 -6.22 4.06 11.74
N SER A 53 -6.74 3.90 10.53
CA SER A 53 -8.18 3.86 10.29
C SER A 53 -8.87 2.71 11.03
N ALA A 54 -8.22 1.55 11.17
CA ALA A 54 -8.76 0.43 11.94
C ALA A 54 -8.94 0.80 13.42
N ILE A 55 -7.96 1.47 14.02
CA ILE A 55 -8.01 1.92 15.42
C ILE A 55 -9.07 3.01 15.61
N GLU A 56 -9.19 3.94 14.64
CA GLU A 56 -10.25 4.96 14.64
C GLU A 56 -11.64 4.32 14.62
N MET A 57 -11.86 3.35 13.72
CA MET A 57 -13.12 2.64 13.63
C MET A 57 -13.43 1.87 14.91
N GLU A 58 -12.43 1.21 15.50
CA GLU A 58 -12.61 0.49 16.77
C GLU A 58 -13.00 1.45 17.91
N MET A 59 -12.28 2.56 18.07
CA MET A 59 -12.59 3.54 19.10
C MET A 59 -14.01 4.10 18.94
N VAL A 60 -14.40 4.45 17.71
CA VAL A 60 -15.75 4.95 17.40
C VAL A 60 -16.81 3.92 17.75
N ALA A 61 -16.63 2.65 17.34
CA ALA A 61 -17.56 1.57 17.66
C ALA A 61 -17.72 1.38 19.18
N ARG A 62 -16.61 1.42 19.94
CA ARG A 62 -16.66 1.33 21.40
C ARG A 62 -17.37 2.52 22.05
N CYS A 63 -17.17 3.73 21.54
CA CYS A 63 -17.86 4.92 22.01
C CYS A 63 -19.37 4.83 21.73
N GLU A 64 -19.75 4.36 20.54
CA GLU A 64 -21.14 4.11 20.15
C GLU A 64 -21.82 3.08 21.05
N GLU A 65 -21.18 1.94 21.29
CA GLU A 65 -21.67 0.90 22.20
C GLU A 65 -21.84 1.43 23.63
N ALA A 66 -20.87 2.20 24.12
CA ALA A 66 -20.92 2.79 25.46
C ALA A 66 -22.05 3.83 25.59
N ALA A 67 -22.25 4.64 24.55
CA ALA A 67 -23.31 5.64 24.51
C ALA A 67 -24.72 5.04 24.41
N ALA A 68 -24.86 3.90 23.70
CA ALA A 68 -26.13 3.19 23.53
C ALA A 68 -26.53 2.33 24.73
N ARG A 69 -25.57 1.83 25.53
CA ARG A 69 -25.87 0.94 26.67
C ARG A 69 -26.95 1.49 27.64
N PRO A 70 -26.96 2.78 28.03
CA PRO A 70 -28.02 3.37 28.85
C PRO A 70 -29.19 3.94 28.03
N ALA A 71 -29.13 3.89 26.70
CA ALA A 71 -30.15 4.46 25.83
C ALA A 71 -31.33 3.48 25.64
N PRO A 72 -32.55 3.98 25.41
CA PRO A 72 -33.67 3.12 25.13
C PRO A 72 -33.51 2.41 23.77
N ARG A 73 -34.11 1.22 23.64
CA ARG A 73 -33.87 0.23 22.55
C ARG A 73 -34.09 0.70 21.10
N HIS A 74 -34.55 1.94 20.89
CA HIS A 74 -34.89 2.50 19.58
C HIS A 74 -33.81 3.45 19.01
N VAL A 75 -32.68 3.63 19.70
CA VAL A 75 -31.57 4.42 19.16
C VAL A 75 -30.87 3.66 18.03
N ARG A 76 -30.82 4.29 16.86
CA ARG A 76 -30.10 3.81 15.69
C ARG A 76 -28.65 4.30 15.75
N LEU A 77 -27.71 3.38 15.94
CA LEU A 77 -26.28 3.69 15.98
C LEU A 77 -25.72 4.04 14.59
N ASP A 78 -26.32 3.48 13.54
CA ASP A 78 -25.94 3.65 12.14
C ASP A 78 -26.30 5.03 11.56
N ASP A 79 -27.24 5.74 12.19
CA ASP A 79 -27.71 7.05 11.74
C ASP A 79 -27.47 8.13 12.81
N ARG A 80 -26.24 8.66 12.83
CA ARG A 80 -25.83 9.73 13.75
C ARG A 80 -26.62 11.04 13.54
N GLY A 81 -27.29 11.22 12.39
CA GLY A 81 -28.16 12.37 12.14
C GLY A 81 -29.41 12.37 13.02
N THR A 82 -29.79 11.21 13.56
CA THR A 82 -30.96 11.05 14.44
C THR A 82 -30.64 11.13 15.92
N TRP A 83 -29.36 11.30 16.28
CA TRP A 83 -28.94 11.35 17.67
C TRP A 83 -29.42 12.63 18.34
N ASP A 84 -30.12 12.46 19.46
CA ASP A 84 -30.47 13.58 20.32
C ASP A 84 -29.24 14.10 21.09
N ARG A 85 -29.42 15.24 21.75
CA ARG A 85 -28.35 15.86 22.56
C ARG A 85 -27.82 14.90 23.64
N GLY A 86 -28.69 14.13 24.27
CA GLY A 86 -28.29 13.18 25.32
C GLY A 86 -27.41 12.05 24.80
N MET A 87 -27.67 11.56 23.59
CA MET A 87 -26.84 10.58 22.91
C MET A 87 -25.47 11.15 22.55
N TRP A 88 -25.42 12.37 22.03
CA TRP A 88 -24.16 13.07 21.78
C TRP A 88 -23.34 13.29 23.06
N ASP A 89 -23.97 13.76 24.14
CA ASP A 89 -23.29 13.99 25.42
C ASP A 89 -22.71 12.67 25.98
N ARG A 90 -23.44 11.56 25.87
CA ARG A 90 -22.95 10.23 26.26
C ARG A 90 -21.80 9.75 25.37
N TYR A 91 -21.87 9.97 24.07
CA TYR A 91 -20.79 9.63 23.14
C TYR A 91 -19.51 10.41 23.46
N LEU A 92 -19.61 11.73 23.68
CA LEU A 92 -18.46 12.57 24.03
C LEU A 92 -17.87 12.17 25.39
N SER A 93 -18.72 11.82 26.36
CA SER A 93 -18.27 11.27 27.65
C SER A 93 -17.52 9.95 27.46
N ALA A 94 -18.03 9.03 26.63
CA ALA A 94 -17.37 7.77 26.34
C ALA A 94 -16.02 7.98 25.64
N ALA A 95 -15.96 8.89 24.66
CA ALA A 95 -14.72 9.23 23.96
C ALA A 95 -13.66 9.82 24.90
N THR A 96 -14.08 10.60 25.91
CA THR A 96 -13.16 11.12 26.94
C THR A 96 -12.60 10.00 27.81
N VAL A 97 -13.43 9.02 28.17
CA VAL A 97 -13.03 7.89 29.02
C VAL A 97 -12.14 6.89 28.26
N LEU A 98 -12.46 6.60 27.00
CA LEU A 98 -11.73 5.64 26.17
C LEU A 98 -10.51 6.25 25.48
N GLY A 99 -10.49 7.56 25.27
CA GLY A 99 -9.41 8.28 24.59
C GLY A 99 -8.00 7.90 25.09
N PRO A 100 -7.73 7.84 26.40
CA PRO A 100 -6.43 7.42 26.93
C PRO A 100 -5.92 6.05 26.44
N ASP A 101 -6.82 5.12 26.10
CA ASP A 101 -6.45 3.77 25.64
C ASP A 101 -6.06 3.75 24.15
N TYR A 102 -6.64 4.64 23.34
CA TYR A 102 -6.49 4.65 21.88
C TYR A 102 -5.51 5.74 21.40
N MET A 103 -5.53 6.93 22.00
CA MET A 103 -4.77 8.10 21.56
C MET A 103 -3.26 7.88 21.48
N PRO A 104 -2.58 7.22 22.45
CA PRO A 104 -1.15 6.99 22.36
C PRO A 104 -0.75 6.20 21.10
N GLN A 105 -1.54 5.20 20.73
CA GLN A 105 -1.27 4.37 19.56
C GLN A 105 -1.53 5.14 18.26
N MET A 106 -2.62 5.92 18.18
CA MET A 106 -2.93 6.78 17.04
C MET A 106 -1.84 7.83 16.80
N LEU A 107 -1.41 8.54 17.86
CA LEU A 107 -0.36 9.56 17.77
C LEU A 107 0.97 8.97 17.31
N ARG A 108 1.31 7.77 17.79
CA ARG A 108 2.50 7.05 17.31
C ARG A 108 2.43 6.73 15.83
N LEU A 109 1.28 6.24 15.34
CA LEU A 109 1.09 5.93 13.93
C LEU A 109 1.13 7.19 13.05
N HIS A 110 0.52 8.29 13.50
CA HIS A 110 0.64 9.58 12.83
C HIS A 110 2.10 10.01 12.69
N ALA A 111 2.88 9.99 13.77
CA ALA A 111 4.28 10.35 13.74
C ALA A 111 5.12 9.43 12.82
N GLU A 112 4.79 8.14 12.77
CA GLU A 112 5.43 7.18 11.87
C GLU A 112 5.12 7.48 10.40
N ILE A 113 3.85 7.75 10.08
CA ILE A 113 3.40 8.14 8.74
C ILE A 113 4.12 9.42 8.29
N GLU A 114 4.12 10.47 9.12
CA GLU A 114 4.81 11.73 8.82
C GLU A 114 6.31 11.55 8.61
N ARG A 115 6.96 10.66 9.39
CA ARG A 115 8.37 10.33 9.20
C ARG A 115 8.61 9.64 7.85
N LEU A 116 7.78 8.66 7.48
CA LEU A 116 7.89 7.94 6.22
C LEU A 116 7.63 8.84 5.02
N GLU A 117 6.64 9.73 5.12
CA GLU A 117 6.33 10.73 4.09
C GLU A 117 7.50 11.70 3.89
N ARG A 118 8.13 12.17 4.97
CA ARG A 118 9.34 13.00 4.86
C ARG A 118 10.47 12.28 4.13
N ILE A 119 10.69 11.00 4.42
CA ILE A 119 11.70 10.19 3.72
C ILE A 119 11.36 10.03 2.24
N LEU A 120 10.09 9.81 1.91
CA LEU A 120 9.62 9.69 0.52
C LEU A 120 9.87 10.96 -0.30
N LEU A 121 9.77 12.12 0.34
CA LEU A 121 9.99 13.44 -0.26
C LEU A 121 11.47 13.83 -0.37
N LEU A 122 12.39 13.12 0.29
CA LEU A 122 13.82 13.42 0.16
C LEU A 122 14.28 13.17 -1.28
N PRO A 123 15.03 14.12 -1.88
CA PRO A 123 15.64 13.91 -3.18
C PRO A 123 16.61 12.73 -3.09
N ALA A 124 16.58 11.84 -4.10
CA ALA A 124 17.63 10.84 -4.25
C ALA A 124 18.94 11.60 -4.43
N ALA A 125 19.92 11.36 -3.57
CA ALA A 125 21.18 12.10 -3.58
C ALA A 125 21.76 12.16 -5.01
N PRO A 126 22.28 13.32 -5.46
CA PRO A 126 22.94 13.39 -6.75
C PRO A 126 24.17 12.48 -6.69
N GLU A 127 24.22 11.47 -7.57
CA GLU A 127 25.43 10.70 -7.81
C GLU A 127 26.55 11.70 -8.11
N ALA A 128 27.57 11.72 -7.25
CA ALA A 128 28.75 12.56 -7.46
C ALA A 128 29.30 12.27 -8.85
N ARG A 129 29.19 13.28 -9.73
CA ARG A 129 29.70 13.26 -11.09
C ARG A 129 31.21 13.04 -11.00
N ALA A 130 31.67 11.82 -11.30
CA ALA A 130 33.08 11.56 -11.53
C ALA A 130 33.51 12.37 -12.75
N ALA A 131 34.42 13.30 -12.52
CA ALA A 131 35.12 14.09 -13.54
C ALA A 131 36.18 13.24 -14.24
#